data_AF-A0A5D4TH95-F1
#
_entry.id   AF-A0A5D4TH95-F1
#
_cell.length_a   1.000
_cell.length_b   1.000
_cell.length_c   1.000
_cell.angle_alpha   90.00
_cell.angle_beta   90.00
_cell.angle_gamma   90.00
#
_symmetry.space_group_name_H-M   'P 1'
#
loop_
_entity.id
_entity.type
_entity.pdbx_description
1 polymer ?
#
loop_
_entity_poly.entity_id
_entity_poly.type
_entity_poly.pdbx_seq_one_letter_code
_entity_poly.pdbx_strand_id
1 'polypeptide(L)'
;MKKWTKGLSVILIAILAFSLAFGSAQAAASGPSANAKKEYLVGFAKGNKANAQSSKNLITAAGGDIQHTFQYMDVVEVSLPEKAAEALAKNPNIAFVEENAEVQATAQTVPWGIPHIKADKAHASGVTGSGVKVAVLDTGIDANHADLNVKGGASFVSGEPNALQDGNGHGTHVAGTVAALNNTTGVLGVAYNADLYAVKVLSASGSGTLSGIAQGIEWSIANDMDVINMSLGGSSGSTALQQACDNAYASGIVVVAAAGNSGSKGKRNTMGYPARYSSVIAVGAVDSSNNRASFSSVGSELEVMAPGVSILSTTPGNNYSSFNGTSMASPHVAGAAALIKAKYPNMTNVQIREKLKNTATDLGDPFYYGHGVINVESALQ
;
A
#
# COMPACT_ATOMS: atom_id res chain seq x y z
N MET A 1 25.52 -16.78 67.11
CA MET A 1 25.83 -16.20 65.78
C MET A 1 24.56 -15.59 65.21
N LYS A 2 24.61 -14.31 64.76
CA LYS A 2 23.60 -13.51 64.02
C LYS A 2 22.14 -13.53 64.54
N LYS A 3 21.75 -12.72 65.53
CA LYS A 3 21.25 -11.31 65.46
C LYS A 3 20.11 -11.07 64.46
N TRP A 4 18.87 -10.99 64.96
CA TRP A 4 17.76 -10.22 64.38
C TRP A 4 17.34 -9.17 65.42
N THR A 5 17.66 -7.90 65.18
CA THR A 5 17.21 -6.76 65.98
C THR A 5 16.17 -5.98 65.20
N LYS A 6 15.00 -5.81 65.83
CA LYS A 6 14.01 -4.80 65.48
C LYS A 6 14.63 -3.40 65.64
N GLY A 7 14.34 -2.50 64.70
CA GLY A 7 14.62 -1.08 64.82
C GLY A 7 13.56 -0.29 64.07
N LEU A 8 12.62 0.29 64.82
CA LEU A 8 11.78 1.38 64.35
C LEU A 8 12.67 2.55 63.91
N SER A 9 12.37 3.17 62.77
CA SER A 9 12.86 4.51 62.48
C SER A 9 11.74 5.30 61.82
N VAL A 10 11.38 6.36 62.55
CA VAL A 10 10.44 7.42 62.23
C VAL A 10 10.91 8.12 60.96
N ILE A 11 10.09 8.13 59.90
CA ILE A 11 10.35 8.93 58.71
C ILE A 11 9.73 10.31 58.93
N LEU A 12 10.62 11.28 59.10
CA LEU A 12 10.34 12.72 59.12
C LEU A 12 9.90 13.14 57.71
N ILE A 13 8.67 13.61 57.57
CA ILE A 13 8.17 14.20 56.32
C ILE A 13 8.74 15.63 56.25
N ALA A 14 9.77 15.82 55.42
CA ALA A 14 10.23 17.13 54.99
C ALA A 14 9.48 17.54 53.72
N ILE A 15 8.49 18.42 53.86
CA ILE A 15 7.83 19.11 52.75
C ILE A 15 8.82 20.17 52.23
N LEU A 16 9.54 19.87 51.15
CA LEU A 16 10.21 20.90 50.35
C LEU A 16 9.21 21.44 49.32
N ALA A 17 8.71 22.64 49.60
CA ALA A 17 8.02 23.46 48.63
C ALA A 17 9.04 23.96 47.59
N PHE A 18 9.02 23.35 46.41
CA PHE A 18 9.75 23.84 45.24
C PHE A 18 8.74 24.54 44.33
N SER A 19 8.62 25.85 44.48
CA SER A 19 7.88 26.72 43.57
C SER A 19 8.62 26.82 42.25
N LEU A 20 8.33 25.91 41.31
CA LEU A 20 8.67 26.08 39.90
C LEU A 20 7.60 26.97 39.27
N ALA A 21 7.97 28.21 39.00
CA ALA A 21 7.26 29.04 38.04
C ALA A 21 7.36 28.37 36.66
N PHE A 22 6.29 27.69 36.25
CA PHE A 22 6.11 27.26 34.87
C PHE A 22 5.83 28.50 34.02
N GLY A 23 6.88 29.08 33.45
CA GLY A 23 6.74 29.92 32.27
C GLY A 23 6.24 29.06 31.12
N SER A 24 5.03 29.33 30.63
CA SER A 24 4.49 28.73 29.43
C SER A 24 5.29 29.21 28.21
N ALA A 25 6.37 28.50 27.89
CA ALA A 25 7.00 28.58 26.58
C ALA A 25 6.13 27.77 25.60
N GLN A 26 5.20 28.47 24.96
CA GLN A 26 4.43 27.95 23.84
C GLN A 26 5.40 27.75 22.67
N ALA A 27 5.84 26.51 22.45
CA ALA A 27 6.56 26.14 21.24
C ALA A 27 5.57 26.25 20.07
N ALA A 28 5.62 27.38 19.37
CA ALA A 28 4.96 27.52 18.09
C ALA A 28 5.59 26.50 17.12
N ALA A 29 4.80 25.53 16.67
CA ALA A 29 5.13 24.76 15.49
C ALA A 29 5.22 25.76 14.33
N SER A 30 6.42 26.00 13.81
CA SER A 30 6.62 26.72 12.57
C SER A 30 5.99 25.90 11.45
N GLY A 31 4.80 26.31 10.99
CA GLY A 31 4.29 25.88 9.70
C GLY A 31 5.30 26.20 8.59
N PRO A 32 5.20 25.56 7.42
CA PRO A 32 6.11 25.82 6.30
C PRO A 32 6.14 27.34 6.05
N SER A 33 7.34 27.91 6.02
CA SER A 33 7.55 29.33 5.76
C SER A 33 6.79 29.71 4.49
N ALA A 34 5.91 30.72 4.57
CA ALA A 34 5.17 31.24 3.42
C ALA A 34 6.06 31.79 2.28
N ASN A 35 7.39 31.76 2.46
CA ASN A 35 8.43 32.16 1.51
C ASN A 35 9.34 30.99 1.07
N ALA A 36 8.98 29.72 1.32
CA ALA A 36 9.72 28.61 0.76
C ALA A 36 9.62 28.65 -0.77
N LYS A 37 10.78 28.70 -1.45
CA LYS A 37 10.86 28.65 -2.91
C LYS A 37 10.91 27.18 -3.38
N LYS A 38 10.27 26.90 -4.51
CA LYS A 38 10.37 25.63 -5.25
C LYS A 38 10.96 25.92 -6.63
N GLU A 39 11.49 24.90 -7.30
CA GLU A 39 12.01 25.03 -8.67
C GLU A 39 10.88 24.89 -9.70
N TYR A 40 10.88 25.77 -10.71
CA TYR A 40 9.89 25.79 -11.79
C TYR A 40 10.57 25.93 -13.15
N LEU A 41 9.89 25.46 -14.19
CA LEU A 41 10.14 25.81 -15.57
C LEU A 41 9.08 26.82 -16.01
N VAL A 42 9.52 28.00 -16.46
CA VAL A 42 8.64 29.08 -16.93
C VAL A 42 8.84 29.29 -18.41
N GLY A 43 7.82 28.95 -19.21
CA GLY A 43 7.81 29.15 -20.65
C GLY A 43 7.17 30.47 -21.05
N PHE A 44 7.83 31.21 -21.93
CA PHE A 44 7.36 32.51 -22.41
C PHE A 44 6.47 32.40 -23.65
N ALA A 45 5.48 33.28 -23.75
CA ALA A 45 4.59 33.36 -24.91
C ALA A 45 5.36 33.74 -26.18
N LYS A 46 4.85 33.31 -27.35
CA LYS A 46 5.49 33.51 -28.64
C LYS A 46 5.84 34.99 -28.87
N GLY A 47 7.12 35.25 -29.15
CA GLY A 47 7.66 36.61 -29.35
C GLY A 47 8.40 37.17 -28.13
N ASN A 48 8.23 36.57 -26.95
CA ASN A 48 8.98 36.93 -25.75
C ASN A 48 10.15 35.97 -25.56
N LYS A 49 11.38 36.41 -25.86
CA LYS A 49 12.57 35.59 -25.71
C LYS A 49 12.96 35.43 -24.25
N ALA A 50 13.23 34.20 -23.81
CA ALA A 50 13.62 33.92 -22.42
C ALA A 50 14.92 34.65 -22.01
N ASN A 51 15.84 34.85 -22.96
CA ASN A 51 17.09 35.56 -22.73
C ASN A 51 16.96 37.10 -22.76
N ALA A 52 15.80 37.65 -23.14
CA ALA A 52 15.58 39.09 -23.20
C ALA A 52 15.55 39.72 -21.80
N GLN A 53 16.02 40.96 -21.70
CA GLN A 53 16.06 41.67 -20.42
C GLN A 53 14.66 41.87 -19.81
N SER A 54 13.64 42.07 -20.65
CA SER A 54 12.24 42.17 -20.22
C SER A 54 11.76 40.91 -19.49
N SER A 55 12.10 39.73 -20.03
CA SER A 55 11.77 38.43 -19.47
C SER A 55 12.49 38.20 -18.14
N LYS A 56 13.78 38.54 -18.05
CA LYS A 56 14.55 38.46 -16.81
C LYS A 56 13.98 39.37 -15.72
N ASN A 57 13.68 40.62 -16.08
CA ASN A 57 13.08 41.58 -15.15
C ASN A 57 11.71 41.10 -14.63
N LEU A 58 10.89 40.49 -15.48
CA LEU A 58 9.59 39.95 -15.10
C LEU A 58 9.73 38.88 -14.01
N ILE A 59 10.68 37.96 -14.17
CA ILE A 59 10.93 36.88 -13.22
C ILE A 59 11.53 37.40 -11.91
N THR A 60 12.54 38.29 -11.99
CA THR A 60 13.16 38.88 -10.79
C THR A 60 12.17 39.76 -10.01
N ALA A 61 11.29 40.50 -10.70
CA ALA A 61 10.24 41.28 -10.05
C ALA A 61 9.21 40.43 -9.30
N ALA A 62 9.01 39.18 -9.73
CA ALA A 62 8.20 38.19 -9.03
C ALA A 62 8.94 37.52 -7.85
N GLY A 63 10.18 37.92 -7.56
CA GLY A 63 11.03 37.33 -6.52
C GLY A 63 11.69 36.01 -6.94
N GLY A 64 11.74 35.73 -8.26
CA GLY A 64 12.35 34.53 -8.81
C GLY A 64 13.87 34.64 -8.98
N ASP A 65 14.58 33.56 -8.63
CA ASP A 65 16.01 33.42 -8.88
C ASP A 65 16.20 32.50 -10.09
N ILE A 66 16.62 33.06 -11.23
CA ILE A 66 16.84 32.31 -12.47
C ILE A 66 18.11 31.47 -12.30
N GLN A 67 17.96 30.14 -12.36
CA GLN A 67 19.06 29.18 -12.29
C GLN A 67 19.63 28.89 -13.69
N HIS A 68 18.75 28.74 -14.67
CA HIS A 68 19.14 28.46 -16.05
C HIS A 68 18.23 29.17 -17.07
N THR A 69 18.79 29.56 -18.20
CA THR A 69 18.02 30.04 -19.36
C THR A 69 18.36 29.15 -20.55
N PHE A 70 17.37 28.42 -21.04
CA PHE A 70 17.58 27.48 -22.14
C PHE A 70 17.84 28.22 -23.45
N GLN A 71 18.77 27.71 -24.26
CA GLN A 71 19.25 28.41 -25.47
C GLN A 71 18.36 28.18 -26.71
N TYR A 72 17.68 27.04 -26.76
CA TYR A 72 16.91 26.59 -27.94
C TYR A 72 15.41 26.57 -27.72
N MET A 73 14.96 27.04 -26.56
CA MET A 73 13.56 27.17 -26.18
C MET A 73 13.38 28.45 -25.37
N ASP A 74 12.19 29.05 -25.46
CA ASP A 74 11.87 30.27 -24.72
C ASP A 74 11.40 29.92 -23.30
N VAL A 75 12.28 29.28 -22.52
CA VAL A 75 12.03 28.79 -21.15
C VAL A 75 13.18 29.17 -20.21
N VAL A 76 12.85 29.40 -18.93
CA VAL A 76 13.82 29.52 -17.83
C VAL A 76 13.55 28.50 -16.74
N GLU A 77 14.61 28.01 -16.11
CA GLU A 77 14.57 27.32 -14.82
C GLU A 77 14.72 28.37 -13.72
N VAL A 78 13.81 28.37 -12.75
CA VAL A 78 13.73 29.42 -11.74
C VAL A 78 13.24 28.89 -10.40
N SER A 79 13.87 29.36 -9.32
CA SER A 79 13.39 29.17 -7.96
C SER A 79 12.38 30.26 -7.60
N LEU A 80 11.13 29.92 -7.34
CA LEU A 80 10.02 30.85 -7.08
C LEU A 80 9.23 30.48 -5.81
N PRO A 81 8.71 31.47 -5.07
CA PRO A 81 7.61 31.23 -4.14
C PRO A 81 6.37 30.73 -4.91
N GLU A 82 5.63 29.79 -4.34
CA GLU A 82 4.45 29.17 -4.97
C GLU A 82 3.40 30.20 -5.44
N LYS A 83 3.09 31.19 -4.60
CA LYS A 83 2.17 32.29 -4.97
C LYS A 83 2.66 33.12 -6.17
N ALA A 84 3.98 33.25 -6.33
CA ALA A 84 4.57 33.96 -7.45
C ALA A 84 4.46 33.14 -8.75
N ALA A 85 4.65 31.82 -8.67
CA ALA A 85 4.42 30.90 -9.78
C ALA A 85 2.95 30.95 -10.26
N GLU A 86 1.99 30.91 -9.33
CA GLU A 86 0.54 31.06 -9.65
C GLU A 86 0.21 32.40 -10.31
N ALA A 87 0.87 33.48 -9.88
CA ALA A 87 0.68 34.81 -10.46
C ALA A 87 1.30 34.91 -11.87
N LEU A 88 2.50 34.36 -12.06
CA LEU A 88 3.17 34.30 -13.36
C LEU A 88 2.38 33.45 -14.37
N ALA A 89 1.75 32.37 -13.93
CA ALA A 89 0.90 31.53 -14.78
C ALA A 89 -0.31 32.28 -15.37
N LYS A 90 -0.72 33.41 -14.78
CA LYS A 90 -1.81 34.27 -15.27
C LYS A 90 -1.32 35.43 -16.15
N ASN A 91 -0.01 35.60 -16.33
CA ASN A 91 0.56 36.70 -17.08
C ASN A 91 0.47 36.44 -18.60
N PRO A 92 0.00 37.39 -19.43
CA PRO A 92 -0.15 37.19 -20.87
C PRO A 92 1.18 36.98 -21.63
N ASN A 93 2.32 37.31 -21.02
CA ASN A 93 3.64 37.06 -21.60
C ASN A 93 4.22 35.69 -21.25
N ILE A 94 3.55 34.91 -20.40
CA ILE A 94 3.92 33.57 -19.97
C ILE A 94 2.98 32.57 -20.65
N ALA A 95 3.55 31.56 -21.32
CA ALA A 95 2.80 30.48 -21.93
C ALA A 95 2.45 29.39 -20.92
N PHE A 96 3.37 29.06 -20.01
CA PHE A 96 3.18 28.07 -18.97
C PHE A 96 4.13 28.28 -17.79
N VAL A 97 3.74 27.75 -16.63
CA VAL A 97 4.57 27.59 -15.44
C VAL A 97 4.32 26.18 -14.95
N GLU A 98 5.37 25.37 -14.86
CA GLU A 98 5.33 24.00 -14.35
C GLU A 98 6.42 23.81 -13.30
N GLU A 99 6.20 22.94 -12.32
CA GLU A 99 7.22 22.60 -11.33
C GLU A 99 8.35 21.82 -12.03
N ASN A 100 9.61 22.17 -11.74
CA ASN A 100 10.77 21.48 -12.31
C ASN A 100 10.97 20.15 -11.59
N ALA A 101 10.20 19.14 -12.01
CA ALA A 101 10.23 17.82 -11.41
C ALA A 101 11.57 17.12 -11.69
N GLU A 102 12.21 16.61 -10.64
CA GLU A 102 13.38 15.75 -10.80
C GLU A 102 12.97 14.44 -11.47
N VAL A 103 13.59 14.12 -12.61
CA VAL A 103 13.43 12.82 -13.26
C VAL A 103 14.62 11.93 -12.91
N GLN A 104 14.35 10.78 -12.28
CA GLN A 104 15.39 9.80 -11.96
C GLN A 104 15.45 8.72 -13.04
N ALA A 105 16.65 8.21 -13.32
CA ALA A 105 16.83 7.00 -14.12
C ALA A 105 16.28 5.80 -13.33
N THR A 106 15.03 5.44 -13.54
CA THR A 106 14.39 4.33 -12.81
C THR A 106 14.66 3.03 -13.54
N ALA A 107 15.59 2.22 -13.03
CA ALA A 107 15.54 0.79 -13.29
C ALA A 107 14.40 0.19 -12.46
N GLN A 108 13.69 -0.78 -13.03
CA GLN A 108 12.71 -1.55 -12.26
C GLN A 108 13.36 -2.17 -11.02
N THR A 109 12.75 -1.96 -9.86
CA THR A 109 13.19 -2.52 -8.59
C THR A 109 12.30 -3.70 -8.22
N VAL A 110 12.89 -4.85 -7.90
CA VAL A 110 12.11 -5.98 -7.35
C VAL A 110 11.95 -5.77 -5.84
N PRO A 111 10.72 -5.52 -5.32
CA PRO A 111 10.52 -5.37 -3.87
C PRO A 111 10.96 -6.65 -3.14
N TRP A 112 11.58 -6.51 -1.97
CA TRP A 112 12.20 -7.63 -1.25
C TRP A 112 11.24 -8.80 -0.99
N GLY A 113 9.95 -8.51 -0.83
CA GLY A 113 8.93 -9.51 -0.57
C GLY A 113 8.77 -10.53 -1.70
N ILE A 114 9.03 -10.13 -2.95
CA ILE A 114 8.90 -10.98 -4.14
C ILE A 114 9.89 -12.17 -4.11
N PRO A 115 11.22 -11.98 -3.98
CA PRO A 115 12.17 -13.09 -3.82
C PRO A 115 12.08 -13.75 -2.44
N HIS A 116 11.51 -13.08 -1.43
CA HIS A 116 11.33 -13.66 -0.11
C HIS A 116 10.35 -14.83 -0.13
N ILE A 117 9.21 -14.66 -0.82
CA ILE A 117 8.22 -15.73 -1.04
C ILE A 117 8.60 -16.67 -2.19
N LYS A 118 9.79 -16.50 -2.80
CA LYS A 118 10.27 -17.30 -3.95
C LYS A 118 9.47 -17.13 -5.24
N ALA A 119 8.81 -15.98 -5.44
CA ALA A 119 8.13 -15.69 -6.70
C ALA A 119 9.13 -15.50 -7.87
N ASP A 120 10.34 -15.04 -7.60
CA ASP A 120 11.43 -14.96 -8.59
C ASP A 120 11.74 -16.31 -9.25
N LYS A 121 11.60 -17.41 -8.50
CA LYS A 121 11.76 -18.78 -9.02
C LYS A 121 10.61 -19.18 -9.94
N ALA A 122 9.39 -18.78 -9.61
CA ALA A 122 8.24 -18.97 -10.51
C ALA A 122 8.46 -18.21 -11.82
N HIS A 123 8.89 -16.95 -11.74
CA HIS A 123 9.18 -16.11 -12.90
C HIS A 123 10.26 -16.71 -13.79
N ALA A 124 11.35 -17.20 -13.20
CA ALA A 124 12.43 -17.87 -13.92
C ALA A 124 11.96 -19.16 -14.64
N SER A 125 10.89 -19.79 -14.15
CA SER A 125 10.24 -20.95 -14.78
C SER A 125 9.14 -20.59 -15.80
N GLY A 126 8.94 -19.30 -16.08
CA GLY A 126 7.92 -18.81 -17.01
C GLY A 126 6.50 -18.76 -16.44
N VAL A 127 6.33 -18.92 -15.13
CA VAL A 127 5.03 -18.83 -14.45
C VAL A 127 4.86 -17.41 -13.92
N THR A 128 3.93 -16.66 -14.51
CA THR A 128 3.80 -15.21 -14.30
C THR A 128 2.39 -14.74 -13.95
N GLY A 129 1.43 -15.68 -13.86
CA GLY A 129 0.02 -15.37 -13.55
C GLY A 129 -0.89 -15.13 -14.75
N SER A 130 -0.40 -15.33 -15.98
CA SER A 130 -1.19 -15.07 -17.20
C SER A 130 -2.54 -15.77 -17.22
N GLY A 131 -3.58 -15.02 -17.58
CA GLY A 131 -4.95 -15.52 -17.75
C GLY A 131 -5.72 -15.76 -16.45
N VAL A 132 -5.12 -15.41 -15.30
CA VAL A 132 -5.78 -15.51 -13.99
C VAL A 132 -6.34 -14.16 -13.59
N LYS A 133 -7.62 -14.12 -13.23
CA LYS A 133 -8.31 -12.90 -12.82
C LYS A 133 -8.20 -12.67 -11.32
N VAL A 134 -7.66 -11.52 -10.92
CA VAL A 134 -7.51 -11.14 -9.50
C VAL A 134 -8.31 -9.89 -9.21
N ALA A 135 -9.34 -10.02 -8.37
CA ALA A 135 -10.12 -8.91 -7.85
C ALA A 135 -9.48 -8.34 -6.58
N VAL A 136 -9.13 -7.06 -6.62
CA VAL A 136 -8.64 -6.30 -5.47
C VAL A 136 -9.81 -5.49 -4.89
N LEU A 137 -10.37 -5.99 -3.78
CA LEU A 137 -11.46 -5.34 -3.05
C LEU A 137 -10.89 -4.31 -2.09
N ASP A 138 -10.83 -3.04 -2.51
CA ASP A 138 -10.09 -1.99 -1.80
C ASP A 138 -10.61 -0.57 -2.11
N THR A 139 -9.74 0.46 -2.06
CA THR A 139 -10.06 1.88 -2.33
C THR A 139 -10.15 2.25 -3.80
N GLY A 140 -10.09 1.26 -4.70
CA GLY A 140 -9.92 1.45 -6.15
C GLY A 140 -8.48 1.21 -6.57
N ILE A 141 -8.20 1.33 -7.87
CA ILE A 141 -6.85 1.25 -8.42
C ILE A 141 -6.67 2.41 -9.40
N ASP A 142 -5.57 3.16 -9.32
CA ASP A 142 -5.19 4.11 -10.37
C ASP A 142 -4.86 3.35 -11.66
N ALA A 143 -5.83 3.23 -12.56
CA ALA A 143 -5.67 2.50 -13.81
C ALA A 143 -4.78 3.22 -14.83
N ASN A 144 -4.44 4.50 -14.60
CA ASN A 144 -3.51 5.26 -15.43
C ASN A 144 -2.05 5.11 -14.97
N HIS A 145 -1.80 4.37 -13.89
CA HIS A 145 -0.45 4.10 -13.42
C HIS A 145 0.31 3.27 -14.47
N ALA A 146 1.42 3.79 -14.99
CA ALA A 146 2.19 3.21 -16.09
C ALA A 146 2.75 1.81 -15.78
N ASP A 147 2.87 1.48 -14.50
CA ASP A 147 3.34 0.19 -14.01
C ASP A 147 2.20 -0.81 -13.67
N LEU A 148 0.94 -0.48 -13.97
CA LEU A 148 -0.22 -1.35 -13.76
C LEU A 148 -1.00 -1.55 -15.07
N ASN A 149 -1.69 -2.69 -15.18
CA ASN A 149 -2.58 -2.99 -16.29
C ASN A 149 -3.92 -3.50 -15.76
N VAL A 150 -4.82 -2.57 -15.44
CA VAL A 150 -6.14 -2.87 -14.88
C VAL A 150 -7.12 -3.22 -16.00
N LYS A 151 -7.74 -4.41 -15.94
CA LYS A 151 -8.65 -4.92 -16.99
C LYS A 151 -10.07 -4.40 -16.87
N GLY A 152 -10.46 -3.92 -15.71
CA GLY A 152 -11.80 -3.43 -15.43
C GLY A 152 -12.07 -3.35 -13.94
N GLY A 153 -13.33 -3.14 -13.58
CA GLY A 153 -13.70 -3.00 -12.19
C GLY A 153 -15.11 -2.45 -11.98
N ALA A 154 -15.53 -2.42 -10.73
CA ALA A 154 -16.80 -1.83 -10.31
C ALA A 154 -16.66 -1.20 -8.93
N SER A 155 -17.42 -0.13 -8.68
CA SER A 155 -17.45 0.54 -7.39
C SER A 155 -18.78 0.32 -6.68
N PHE A 156 -18.70 0.06 -5.39
CA PHE A 156 -19.83 -0.12 -4.47
C PHE A 156 -19.84 0.93 -3.36
N VAL A 157 -19.11 2.02 -3.58
CA VAL A 157 -19.04 3.18 -2.67
C VAL A 157 -19.97 4.27 -3.17
N SER A 158 -20.91 4.67 -2.32
CA SER A 158 -21.86 5.76 -2.63
C SER A 158 -21.11 7.06 -2.91
N GLY A 159 -21.43 7.71 -4.04
CA GLY A 159 -20.79 8.96 -4.46
C GLY A 159 -19.42 8.81 -5.11
N GLU A 160 -18.84 7.61 -5.18
CA GLU A 160 -17.54 7.34 -5.81
C GLU A 160 -17.67 6.23 -6.87
N PRO A 161 -18.35 6.46 -8.02
CA PRO A 161 -18.74 5.40 -8.96
C PRO A 161 -17.57 4.80 -9.75
N ASN A 162 -16.41 5.45 -9.79
CA ASN A 162 -15.27 5.01 -10.59
C ASN A 162 -14.28 4.19 -9.77
N ALA A 163 -14.21 2.88 -10.00
CA ALA A 163 -13.24 2.00 -9.35
C ALA A 163 -11.81 2.13 -9.89
N LEU A 164 -11.66 2.70 -11.09
CA LEU A 164 -10.37 2.95 -11.75
C LEU A 164 -9.70 4.26 -11.28
N GLN A 165 -10.27 4.87 -10.24
CA GLN A 165 -9.70 5.99 -9.51
C GLN A 165 -9.53 5.59 -8.06
N ASP A 166 -8.34 5.79 -7.54
CA ASP A 166 -8.03 5.54 -6.14
C ASP A 166 -7.77 6.87 -5.43
N GLY A 167 -8.77 7.34 -4.70
CA GLY A 167 -8.69 8.58 -3.92
C GLY A 167 -7.90 8.45 -2.61
N ASN A 168 -7.42 7.25 -2.26
CA ASN A 168 -6.68 6.98 -1.02
C ASN A 168 -5.22 6.56 -1.28
N GLY A 169 -5.02 5.70 -2.28
CA GLY A 169 -3.72 5.14 -2.67
C GLY A 169 -3.44 3.73 -2.14
N HIS A 170 -4.21 3.27 -1.15
CA HIS A 170 -4.04 1.94 -0.56
C HIS A 170 -4.31 0.81 -1.57
N GLY A 171 -5.42 0.86 -2.31
CA GLY A 171 -5.77 -0.14 -3.29
C GLY A 171 -4.78 -0.22 -4.46
N THR A 172 -4.26 0.93 -4.91
CA THR A 172 -3.17 0.99 -5.91
C THR A 172 -1.89 0.35 -5.40
N HIS A 173 -1.56 0.52 -4.11
CA HIS A 173 -0.41 -0.13 -3.49
C HIS A 173 -0.58 -1.64 -3.38
N VAL A 174 -1.76 -2.10 -2.97
CA VAL A 174 -2.10 -3.53 -2.91
C VAL A 174 -2.03 -4.16 -4.30
N ALA A 175 -2.60 -3.48 -5.30
CA ALA A 175 -2.58 -3.87 -6.71
C ALA A 175 -1.16 -4.07 -7.27
N GLY A 176 -0.22 -3.15 -6.98
CA GLY A 176 1.15 -3.28 -7.43
C GLY A 176 1.88 -4.51 -6.86
N THR A 177 1.63 -4.85 -5.59
CA THR A 177 2.21 -6.05 -4.99
C THR A 177 1.68 -7.32 -5.67
N VAL A 178 0.40 -7.33 -6.08
CA VAL A 178 -0.16 -8.43 -6.87
C VAL A 178 0.47 -8.48 -8.27
N ALA A 179 0.38 -7.39 -9.03
CA ALA A 179 0.57 -7.43 -10.48
C ALA A 179 1.19 -6.16 -11.10
N ALA A 180 2.07 -5.45 -10.39
CA ALA A 180 2.93 -4.46 -11.06
C ALA A 180 3.71 -5.13 -12.20
N LEU A 181 3.76 -4.44 -13.34
CA LEU A 181 4.22 -4.98 -14.61
C LEU A 181 5.70 -5.34 -14.55
N ASN A 182 6.13 -6.33 -15.33
CA ASN A 182 7.55 -6.55 -15.59
C ASN A 182 7.98 -5.67 -16.78
N ASN A 183 8.66 -4.57 -16.50
CA ASN A 183 9.07 -3.58 -17.49
C ASN A 183 10.40 -2.93 -17.08
N THR A 184 10.72 -1.75 -17.60
CA THR A 184 12.00 -1.08 -17.33
C THR A 184 11.98 -0.10 -16.16
N THR A 185 10.82 0.16 -15.55
CA THR A 185 10.62 1.17 -14.49
C THR A 185 9.88 0.57 -13.30
N GLY A 186 9.73 1.37 -12.24
CA GLY A 186 8.84 1.04 -11.13
C GLY A 186 9.22 -0.20 -10.34
N VAL A 187 8.22 -1.05 -10.07
CA VAL A 187 8.34 -2.25 -9.25
C VAL A 187 7.84 -3.49 -9.97
N LEU A 188 8.07 -4.66 -9.39
CA LEU A 188 7.59 -5.93 -9.92
C LEU A 188 6.54 -6.56 -8.98
N GLY A 189 5.40 -6.96 -9.53
CA GLY A 189 4.36 -7.71 -8.81
C GLY A 189 4.65 -9.20 -8.72
N VAL A 190 4.01 -9.89 -7.76
CA VAL A 190 4.14 -11.35 -7.61
C VAL A 190 3.66 -12.10 -8.86
N ALA A 191 2.52 -11.70 -9.42
CA ALA A 191 1.91 -12.27 -10.62
C ALA A 191 1.75 -11.17 -11.68
N TYR A 192 2.87 -10.66 -12.18
CA TYR A 192 2.93 -9.47 -13.05
C TYR A 192 2.19 -9.57 -14.40
N ASN A 193 1.70 -10.75 -14.80
CA ASN A 193 0.85 -10.93 -15.97
C ASN A 193 -0.60 -11.33 -15.61
N ALA A 194 -0.99 -11.29 -14.33
CA ALA A 194 -2.37 -11.52 -13.93
C ALA A 194 -3.30 -10.40 -14.40
N ASP A 195 -4.55 -10.75 -14.68
CA ASP A 195 -5.59 -9.81 -15.07
C ASP A 195 -6.17 -9.15 -13.82
N LEU A 196 -5.77 -7.89 -13.58
CA LEU A 196 -6.10 -7.17 -12.36
C LEU A 196 -7.44 -6.43 -12.48
N TYR A 197 -8.32 -6.59 -11.50
CA TYR A 197 -9.63 -5.94 -11.45
C TYR A 197 -9.78 -5.08 -10.20
N ALA A 198 -10.18 -3.82 -10.39
CA ALA A 198 -10.43 -2.86 -9.31
C ALA A 198 -11.86 -3.02 -8.77
N VAL A 199 -12.02 -3.53 -7.55
CA VAL A 199 -13.33 -3.66 -6.91
C VAL A 199 -13.40 -2.69 -5.75
N LYS A 200 -13.90 -1.48 -6.01
CA LYS A 200 -13.84 -0.39 -5.04
C LYS A 200 -14.96 -0.55 -4.01
N VAL A 201 -14.57 -0.93 -2.79
CA VAL A 201 -15.49 -1.13 -1.64
C VAL A 201 -15.15 -0.20 -0.48
N LEU A 202 -14.03 0.52 -0.55
CA LEU A 202 -13.60 1.55 0.38
C LEU A 202 -13.57 2.92 -0.31
N SER A 203 -14.07 3.94 0.40
CA SER A 203 -14.05 5.35 -0.03
C SER A 203 -12.63 5.93 -0.04
N ALA A 204 -12.47 7.16 -0.54
CA ALA A 204 -11.22 7.91 -0.47
C ALA A 204 -10.67 8.06 0.97
N SER A 205 -11.54 7.95 1.99
CA SER A 205 -11.15 7.94 3.41
C SER A 205 -10.61 6.59 3.92
N GLY A 206 -10.55 5.56 3.07
CA GLY A 206 -10.15 4.20 3.44
C GLY A 206 -11.23 3.42 4.21
N SER A 207 -12.46 3.95 4.28
CA SER A 207 -13.59 3.34 5.00
C SER A 207 -14.66 2.83 4.04
N GLY A 208 -15.29 1.70 4.38
CA GLY A 208 -16.37 1.10 3.59
C GLY A 208 -17.42 0.42 4.47
N THR A 209 -18.54 0.03 3.85
CA THR A 209 -19.64 -0.64 4.55
C THR A 209 -19.59 -2.15 4.32
N LEU A 210 -20.14 -2.92 5.26
CA LEU A 210 -20.28 -4.37 5.10
C LEU A 210 -21.08 -4.74 3.84
N SER A 211 -22.11 -3.96 3.51
CA SER A 211 -22.89 -4.17 2.28
C SER A 211 -22.10 -3.85 1.01
N GLY A 212 -21.24 -2.83 1.01
CA GLY A 212 -20.36 -2.53 -0.11
C GLY A 212 -19.35 -3.65 -0.36
N ILE A 213 -18.74 -4.17 0.72
CA ILE A 213 -17.82 -5.31 0.64
C ILE A 213 -18.53 -6.56 0.12
N ALA A 214 -19.72 -6.89 0.66
CA ALA A 214 -20.49 -8.04 0.21
C ALA A 214 -20.89 -7.95 -1.28
N GLN A 215 -21.30 -6.76 -1.76
CA GLN A 215 -21.57 -6.54 -3.18
C GLN A 215 -20.32 -6.67 -4.05
N GLY A 216 -19.16 -6.23 -3.57
CA GLY A 216 -17.88 -6.45 -4.26
C GLY A 216 -17.51 -7.92 -4.40
N ILE A 217 -17.79 -8.73 -3.37
CA ILE A 217 -17.62 -10.18 -3.42
C ILE A 217 -18.60 -10.81 -4.42
N GLU A 218 -19.88 -10.42 -4.37
CA GLU A 218 -20.90 -10.87 -5.32
C GLU A 218 -20.54 -10.54 -6.76
N TRP A 219 -20.06 -9.33 -7.03
CA TRP A 219 -19.55 -8.93 -8.34
C TRP A 219 -18.38 -9.80 -8.78
N SER A 220 -17.49 -10.15 -7.87
CA SER A 220 -16.34 -11.01 -8.17
C SER A 220 -16.77 -12.44 -8.56
N ILE A 221 -17.82 -12.96 -7.91
CA ILE A 221 -18.46 -14.23 -8.31
C ILE A 221 -19.09 -14.09 -9.70
N ALA A 222 -19.89 -13.06 -9.91
CA ALA A 222 -20.62 -12.84 -11.18
C ALA A 222 -19.70 -12.59 -12.39
N ASN A 223 -18.43 -12.25 -12.17
CA ASN A 223 -17.44 -11.99 -13.22
C ASN A 223 -16.37 -13.10 -13.33
N ASP A 224 -16.60 -14.24 -12.66
CA ASP A 224 -15.73 -15.41 -12.68
C ASP A 224 -14.27 -15.07 -12.29
N MET A 225 -14.09 -14.33 -11.19
CA MET A 225 -12.77 -14.06 -10.64
C MET A 225 -12.15 -15.35 -10.09
N ASP A 226 -10.84 -15.55 -10.28
CA ASP A 226 -10.14 -16.71 -9.72
C ASP A 226 -9.69 -16.46 -8.27
N VAL A 227 -9.30 -15.22 -7.98
CA VAL A 227 -8.78 -14.79 -6.68
C VAL A 227 -9.42 -13.49 -6.24
N ILE A 228 -9.83 -13.42 -4.98
CA ILE A 228 -10.27 -12.21 -4.28
C ILE A 228 -9.21 -11.85 -3.23
N ASN A 229 -8.71 -10.62 -3.27
CA ASN A 229 -7.88 -10.06 -2.21
C ASN A 229 -8.63 -8.96 -1.45
N MET A 230 -8.75 -9.11 -0.14
CA MET A 230 -9.34 -8.14 0.79
C MET A 230 -8.30 -7.66 1.79
N SER A 231 -7.55 -6.63 1.42
CA SER A 231 -6.56 -5.98 2.30
C SER A 231 -7.21 -5.04 3.32
N LEU A 232 -8.30 -5.49 3.92
CA LEU A 232 -9.20 -4.73 4.77
C LEU A 232 -9.73 -5.60 5.92
N GLY A 233 -10.31 -4.96 6.93
CA GLY A 233 -11.02 -5.71 7.95
C GLY A 233 -11.73 -4.85 8.99
N GLY A 234 -12.68 -5.46 9.68
CA GLY A 234 -13.44 -4.88 10.79
C GLY A 234 -13.31 -5.69 12.08
N SER A 235 -13.66 -5.09 13.21
CA SER A 235 -13.57 -5.72 14.53
C SER A 235 -14.72 -6.70 14.82
N SER A 236 -15.83 -6.62 14.09
CA SER A 236 -17.03 -7.41 14.32
C SER A 236 -17.37 -8.28 13.12
N GLY A 237 -17.79 -9.52 13.40
CA GLY A 237 -18.31 -10.44 12.40
C GLY A 237 -19.69 -9.99 11.91
N SER A 238 -20.07 -10.50 10.74
CA SER A 238 -21.36 -10.24 10.09
C SER A 238 -21.78 -11.48 9.32
N THR A 239 -22.98 -11.98 9.60
CA THR A 239 -23.55 -13.14 8.89
C THR A 239 -23.62 -12.91 7.39
N ALA A 240 -23.97 -11.69 6.95
CA ALA A 240 -24.03 -11.35 5.53
C ALA A 240 -22.64 -11.40 4.87
N LEU A 241 -21.62 -10.85 5.54
CA LEU A 241 -20.25 -10.87 5.01
C LEU A 241 -19.67 -12.30 5.00
N GLN A 242 -19.96 -13.08 6.04
CA GLN A 242 -19.58 -14.50 6.10
C GLN A 242 -20.21 -15.27 4.94
N GLN A 243 -21.52 -15.12 4.73
CA GLN A 243 -22.22 -15.79 3.63
C GLN A 243 -21.66 -15.39 2.26
N ALA A 244 -21.29 -14.12 2.06
CA ALA A 244 -20.65 -13.68 0.82
C ALA A 244 -19.29 -14.37 0.60
N CYS A 245 -18.46 -14.45 1.64
CA CYS A 245 -17.16 -15.16 1.57
C CYS A 245 -17.34 -16.66 1.30
N ASP A 246 -18.29 -17.29 2.01
CA ASP A 246 -18.62 -18.71 1.86
C ASP A 246 -19.13 -19.01 0.44
N ASN A 247 -19.95 -18.13 -0.14
CA ASN A 247 -20.44 -18.26 -1.51
C ASN A 247 -19.31 -18.12 -2.54
N ALA A 248 -18.37 -17.18 -2.35
CA ALA A 248 -17.22 -17.04 -3.23
C ALA A 248 -16.32 -18.29 -3.17
N TYR A 249 -16.06 -18.78 -1.97
CA TYR A 249 -15.32 -20.03 -1.78
C TYR A 249 -16.03 -21.23 -2.40
N ALA A 250 -17.34 -21.36 -2.22
CA ALA A 250 -18.14 -22.43 -2.83
C ALA A 250 -18.19 -22.33 -4.37
N SER A 251 -18.03 -21.13 -4.93
CA SER A 251 -17.94 -20.89 -6.37
C SER A 251 -16.54 -21.18 -6.96
N GLY A 252 -15.60 -21.66 -6.14
CA GLY A 252 -14.26 -22.04 -6.58
C GLY A 252 -13.24 -20.91 -6.56
N ILE A 253 -13.56 -19.77 -5.94
CA ILE A 253 -12.67 -18.60 -5.84
C ILE A 253 -11.74 -18.76 -4.64
N VAL A 254 -10.46 -18.42 -4.80
CA VAL A 254 -9.54 -18.29 -3.66
C VAL A 254 -9.79 -16.94 -2.98
N VAL A 255 -10.19 -16.97 -1.71
CA VAL A 255 -10.52 -15.76 -0.95
C VAL A 255 -9.41 -15.49 0.07
N VAL A 256 -8.75 -14.34 -0.04
CA VAL A 256 -7.60 -13.94 0.79
C VAL A 256 -7.91 -12.66 1.54
N ALA A 257 -7.59 -12.58 2.82
CA ALA A 257 -7.75 -11.35 3.59
C ALA A 257 -6.63 -11.09 4.61
N ALA A 258 -6.39 -9.80 4.86
CA ALA A 258 -5.45 -9.35 5.87
C ALA A 258 -5.93 -9.70 7.29
N ALA A 259 -5.06 -10.30 8.11
CA ALA A 259 -5.39 -10.72 9.48
C ALA A 259 -5.75 -9.54 10.40
N GLY A 260 -5.27 -8.33 10.10
CA GLY A 260 -5.46 -7.12 10.89
C GLY A 260 -4.17 -6.64 11.56
N ASN A 261 -4.20 -5.41 12.07
CA ASN A 261 -3.02 -4.71 12.58
C ASN A 261 -3.13 -4.39 14.09
N SER A 262 -3.81 -5.24 14.87
CA SER A 262 -4.06 -5.01 16.32
C SER A 262 -2.99 -5.60 17.25
N GLY A 263 -1.94 -6.19 16.70
CA GLY A 263 -0.82 -6.78 17.42
C GLY A 263 -1.19 -8.01 18.25
N SER A 264 -0.25 -8.48 19.07
CA SER A 264 -0.48 -9.56 20.03
C SER A 264 -0.88 -9.00 21.41
N LYS A 265 -1.81 -9.68 22.07
CA LYS A 265 -2.20 -9.44 23.48
C LYS A 265 -2.12 -10.75 24.25
N GLY A 266 -0.96 -11.40 24.21
CA GLY A 266 -0.76 -12.76 24.70
C GLY A 266 -1.43 -13.79 23.78
N LYS A 267 -2.15 -14.75 24.35
CA LYS A 267 -2.91 -15.78 23.61
C LYS A 267 -4.34 -15.37 23.26
N ARG A 268 -4.64 -14.07 23.25
CA ARG A 268 -5.95 -13.54 22.81
C ARG A 268 -5.95 -13.37 21.30
N ASN A 269 -7.01 -13.85 20.64
CA ASN A 269 -7.23 -13.58 19.22
C ASN A 269 -7.49 -12.07 19.00
N THR A 270 -6.72 -11.47 18.11
CA THR A 270 -6.81 -10.04 17.72
C THR A 270 -7.10 -9.84 16.23
N MET A 271 -7.43 -10.92 15.52
CA MET A 271 -7.73 -10.88 14.09
C MET A 271 -9.07 -10.17 13.80
N GLY A 272 -9.12 -9.54 12.63
CA GLY A 272 -10.33 -8.91 12.10
C GLY A 272 -11.15 -9.84 11.20
N TYR A 273 -12.34 -9.39 10.83
CA TYR A 273 -13.18 -10.01 9.81
C TYR A 273 -13.02 -9.25 8.49
N PRO A 274 -12.98 -9.91 7.32
CA PRO A 274 -13.39 -11.30 7.08
C PRO A 274 -12.31 -12.37 7.30
N ALA A 275 -11.06 -12.01 7.62
CA ALA A 275 -9.96 -12.98 7.75
C ALA A 275 -10.22 -14.11 8.76
N ARG A 276 -11.10 -13.92 9.75
CA ARG A 276 -11.47 -14.97 10.70
C ARG A 276 -12.46 -16.01 10.18
N TYR A 277 -13.07 -15.82 9.00
CA TYR A 277 -13.98 -16.81 8.44
C TYR A 277 -13.21 -18.00 7.86
N SER A 278 -13.72 -19.22 8.06
CA SER A 278 -13.06 -20.45 7.61
C SER A 278 -12.91 -20.55 6.09
N SER A 279 -13.76 -19.87 5.32
CA SER A 279 -13.68 -19.75 3.85
C SER A 279 -12.59 -18.80 3.35
N VAL A 280 -11.91 -18.09 4.25
CA VAL A 280 -10.93 -17.06 3.91
C VAL A 280 -9.53 -17.47 4.39
N ILE A 281 -8.53 -17.28 3.53
CA ILE A 281 -7.12 -17.43 3.88
C ILE A 281 -6.69 -16.19 4.64
N ALA A 282 -6.42 -16.34 5.93
CA ALA A 282 -5.99 -15.25 6.79
C ALA A 282 -4.48 -15.03 6.71
N VAL A 283 -4.07 -13.81 6.37
CA VAL A 283 -2.66 -13.49 6.11
C VAL A 283 -2.08 -12.54 7.16
N GLY A 284 -1.08 -13.02 7.88
CA GLY A 284 -0.27 -12.22 8.79
C GLY A 284 0.97 -11.62 8.14
N ALA A 285 1.61 -10.67 8.81
CA ALA A 285 2.76 -9.93 8.31
C ALA A 285 4.07 -10.34 8.98
N VAL A 286 5.11 -10.59 8.18
CA VAL A 286 6.51 -10.69 8.63
C VAL A 286 7.36 -9.55 8.08
N ASP A 287 8.47 -9.28 8.77
CA ASP A 287 9.57 -8.47 8.25
C ASP A 287 10.54 -9.29 7.39
N SER A 288 11.56 -8.62 6.85
CA SER A 288 12.58 -9.24 5.99
C SER A 288 13.47 -10.28 6.68
N SER A 289 13.38 -10.38 8.02
CA SER A 289 14.10 -11.36 8.83
C SER A 289 13.19 -12.49 9.32
N ASN A 290 11.99 -12.64 8.74
CA ASN A 290 10.97 -13.60 9.17
C ASN A 290 10.42 -13.38 10.59
N ASN A 291 10.67 -12.22 11.21
CA ASN A 291 10.01 -11.92 12.47
C ASN A 291 8.57 -11.50 12.21
N ARG A 292 7.63 -11.99 13.01
CA ARG A 292 6.25 -11.47 13.00
C ARG A 292 6.28 -9.96 13.27
N ALA A 293 5.69 -9.18 12.37
CA ALA A 293 5.57 -7.75 12.55
C ALA A 293 4.80 -7.44 13.85
N SER A 294 5.27 -6.48 14.65
CA SER A 294 4.69 -6.19 15.97
C SER A 294 3.17 -5.95 15.92
N PHE A 295 2.72 -5.24 14.88
CA PHE A 295 1.32 -4.93 14.60
C PHE A 295 0.49 -6.10 14.07
N SER A 296 1.08 -7.17 13.53
CA SER A 296 0.29 -8.25 12.91
C SER A 296 -0.67 -8.86 13.93
N SER A 297 -1.96 -8.97 13.60
CA SER A 297 -2.90 -9.67 14.47
C SER A 297 -2.54 -11.17 14.55
N VAL A 298 -2.99 -11.82 15.63
CA VAL A 298 -2.67 -13.22 15.99
C VAL A 298 -3.96 -13.97 16.34
N GLY A 299 -3.98 -15.28 16.14
CA GLY A 299 -5.17 -16.10 16.37
C GLY A 299 -5.03 -17.51 15.82
N SER A 300 -5.92 -18.40 16.26
CA SER A 300 -6.00 -19.78 15.75
C SER A 300 -6.45 -19.88 14.29
N GLU A 301 -7.13 -18.85 13.80
CA GLU A 301 -7.62 -18.73 12.43
C GLU A 301 -6.53 -18.19 11.48
N LEU A 302 -5.36 -17.78 11.98
CA LEU A 302 -4.23 -17.33 11.16
C LEU A 302 -3.70 -18.49 10.34
N GLU A 303 -3.65 -18.33 9.01
CA GLU A 303 -3.34 -19.46 8.13
C GLU A 303 -1.91 -19.41 7.60
N VAL A 304 -1.49 -18.28 7.05
CA VAL A 304 -0.13 -18.10 6.50
C VAL A 304 0.39 -16.71 6.77
N MET A 305 1.70 -16.55 6.58
CA MET A 305 2.40 -15.27 6.69
C MET A 305 2.95 -14.85 5.33
N ALA A 306 3.09 -13.55 5.14
CA ALA A 306 3.75 -12.98 3.99
C ALA A 306 4.44 -11.63 4.34
N PRO A 307 5.34 -11.14 3.48
CA PRO A 307 5.99 -9.83 3.65
C PRO A 307 4.99 -8.69 3.85
N GLY A 308 5.09 -8.00 4.99
CA GLY A 308 4.18 -6.88 5.31
C GLY A 308 4.85 -5.67 5.95
N VAL A 309 6.19 -5.62 5.97
CA VAL A 309 6.97 -4.50 6.52
C VAL A 309 7.85 -3.90 5.42
N SER A 310 7.80 -2.57 5.27
CA SER A 310 8.54 -1.80 4.27
C SER A 310 8.35 -2.38 2.86
N ILE A 311 7.10 -2.59 2.48
CA ILE A 311 6.74 -3.16 1.17
C ILE A 311 6.63 -2.02 0.18
N LEU A 312 7.61 -1.89 -0.71
CA LEU A 312 7.58 -0.93 -1.81
C LEU A 312 6.57 -1.37 -2.88
N SER A 313 5.69 -0.48 -3.29
CA SER A 313 4.71 -0.72 -4.35
C SER A 313 4.25 0.57 -5.04
N THR A 314 3.40 0.44 -6.04
CA THR A 314 2.77 1.53 -6.80
C THR A 314 1.82 2.37 -5.94
N THR A 315 1.70 3.66 -6.22
CA THR A 315 0.74 4.59 -5.58
C THR A 315 0.24 5.58 -6.62
N PRO A 316 -0.93 6.22 -6.44
CA PRO A 316 -1.53 7.04 -7.50
C PRO A 316 -0.62 8.13 -8.04
N GLY A 317 -0.80 8.46 -9.33
CA GLY A 317 -0.04 9.49 -10.02
C GLY A 317 1.37 9.04 -10.41
N ASN A 318 1.53 7.77 -10.82
CA ASN A 318 2.82 7.18 -11.22
C ASN A 318 3.91 7.22 -10.14
N ASN A 319 3.51 7.15 -8.87
CA ASN A 319 4.42 7.21 -7.73
C ASN A 319 4.64 5.83 -7.10
N TYR A 320 5.64 5.72 -6.24
CA TYR A 320 5.91 4.51 -5.49
C TYR A 320 6.15 4.85 -4.02
N SER A 321 5.67 4.01 -3.11
CA SER A 321 5.86 4.21 -1.67
C SER A 321 5.97 2.88 -0.95
N SER A 322 6.54 2.91 0.27
CA SER A 322 6.68 1.73 1.11
C SER A 322 5.69 1.75 2.26
N PHE A 323 4.77 0.79 2.29
CA PHE A 323 3.77 0.67 3.36
C PHE A 323 4.06 -0.51 4.30
N ASN A 324 3.44 -0.44 5.48
CA ASN A 324 3.45 -1.48 6.51
C ASN A 324 2.02 -1.93 6.78
N GLY A 325 1.81 -3.24 6.86
CA GLY A 325 0.52 -3.79 7.25
C GLY A 325 0.33 -5.23 6.79
N THR A 326 -0.59 -5.93 7.47
CA THR A 326 -1.15 -7.19 6.93
C THR A 326 -1.85 -6.99 5.58
N SER A 327 -2.30 -5.76 5.30
CA SER A 327 -2.77 -5.31 4.00
C SER A 327 -1.74 -5.42 2.88
N MET A 328 -0.44 -5.35 3.18
CA MET A 328 0.65 -5.54 2.21
C MET A 328 1.11 -7.01 2.14
N ALA A 329 0.87 -7.79 3.19
CA ALA A 329 1.10 -9.23 3.20
C ALA A 329 0.05 -9.99 2.38
N SER A 330 -1.23 -9.66 2.53
CA SER A 330 -2.34 -10.26 1.79
C SER A 330 -2.12 -10.35 0.26
N PRO A 331 -1.72 -9.28 -0.46
CA PRO A 331 -1.53 -9.34 -1.91
C PRO A 331 -0.37 -10.23 -2.36
N HIS A 332 0.63 -10.50 -1.51
CA HIS A 332 1.65 -11.50 -1.83
C HIS A 332 1.03 -12.91 -1.94
N VAL A 333 0.09 -13.24 -1.05
CA VAL A 333 -0.62 -14.53 -1.06
C VAL A 333 -1.62 -14.60 -2.22
N ALA A 334 -2.32 -13.51 -2.52
CA ALA A 334 -3.20 -13.43 -3.69
C ALA A 334 -2.42 -13.62 -5.01
N GLY A 335 -1.25 -12.97 -5.13
CA GLY A 335 -0.35 -13.18 -6.27
C GLY A 335 0.18 -14.61 -6.34
N ALA A 336 0.57 -15.20 -5.22
CA ALA A 336 1.01 -16.60 -5.18
C ALA A 336 -0.10 -17.57 -5.61
N ALA A 337 -1.35 -17.35 -5.16
CA ALA A 337 -2.50 -18.11 -5.63
C ALA A 337 -2.69 -17.98 -7.14
N ALA A 338 -2.51 -16.78 -7.71
CA ALA A 338 -2.57 -16.56 -9.14
C ALA A 338 -1.46 -17.28 -9.91
N LEU A 339 -0.22 -17.32 -9.39
CA LEU A 339 0.87 -18.11 -9.99
C LEU A 339 0.54 -19.61 -9.99
N ILE A 340 0.00 -20.14 -8.89
CA ILE A 340 -0.39 -21.56 -8.79
C ILE A 340 -1.52 -21.87 -9.77
N LYS A 341 -2.55 -21.02 -9.84
CA LYS A 341 -3.67 -21.18 -10.79
C LYS A 341 -3.21 -21.12 -12.24
N ALA A 342 -2.29 -20.22 -12.58
CA ALA A 342 -1.74 -20.11 -13.93
C ALA A 342 -0.93 -21.36 -14.33
N LYS A 343 -0.14 -21.93 -13.41
CA LYS A 343 0.59 -23.18 -13.65
C LYS A 343 -0.33 -24.40 -13.72
N TYR A 344 -1.38 -24.42 -12.90
CA TYR A 344 -2.33 -25.52 -12.76
C TYR A 344 -3.77 -25.06 -12.95
N PRO A 345 -4.22 -24.79 -14.21
CA PRO A 345 -5.54 -24.19 -14.47
C PRO A 345 -6.73 -25.00 -13.93
N ASN A 346 -6.57 -26.32 -13.81
CA ASN A 346 -7.62 -27.22 -13.32
C ASN A 346 -7.65 -27.37 -11.79
N MET A 347 -6.71 -26.76 -11.04
CA MET A 347 -6.76 -26.82 -9.59
C MET A 347 -7.93 -26.00 -9.04
N THR A 348 -8.59 -26.58 -8.05
CA THR A 348 -9.63 -25.89 -7.28
C THR A 348 -9.00 -24.93 -6.29
N ASN A 349 -9.78 -23.95 -5.82
CA ASN A 349 -9.37 -23.08 -4.71
C ASN A 349 -8.93 -23.87 -3.46
N VAL A 350 -9.57 -25.00 -3.17
CA VAL A 350 -9.18 -25.89 -2.06
C VAL A 350 -7.75 -26.41 -2.26
N GLN A 351 -7.43 -26.92 -3.45
CA GLN A 351 -6.09 -27.44 -3.75
C GLN A 351 -5.03 -26.33 -3.74
N ILE A 352 -5.36 -25.14 -4.24
CA ILE A 352 -4.46 -23.98 -4.21
C ILE A 352 -4.18 -23.55 -2.77
N ARG A 353 -5.22 -23.45 -1.93
CA ARG A 353 -5.10 -23.15 -0.50
C ARG A 353 -4.23 -24.17 0.22
N GLU A 354 -4.47 -25.47 -0.02
CA GLU A 354 -3.66 -26.54 0.57
C GLU A 354 -2.19 -26.47 0.12
N LYS A 355 -1.91 -26.11 -1.14
CA LYS A 355 -0.53 -25.89 -1.60
C LYS A 355 0.13 -24.75 -0.84
N LEU A 356 -0.50 -23.58 -0.79
CA LEU A 356 0.02 -22.41 -0.07
C LEU A 356 0.34 -22.73 1.39
N LYS A 357 -0.56 -23.47 2.04
CA LYS A 357 -0.48 -23.86 3.44
C LYS A 357 0.59 -24.94 3.70
N ASN A 358 0.58 -26.02 2.93
CA ASN A 358 1.40 -27.20 3.20
C ASN A 358 2.86 -27.04 2.72
N THR A 359 3.13 -26.05 1.87
CA THR A 359 4.50 -25.73 1.42
C THR A 359 5.06 -24.47 2.07
N ALA A 360 4.34 -23.86 3.01
CA ALA A 360 4.84 -22.73 3.77
C ALA A 360 6.08 -23.11 4.59
N THR A 361 6.98 -22.14 4.77
CA THR A 361 8.17 -22.29 5.60
C THR A 361 7.77 -22.03 7.05
N ASP A 362 7.71 -23.10 7.86
CA ASP A 362 7.34 -23.06 9.28
C ASP A 362 8.23 -22.08 10.07
N LEU A 363 7.59 -21.21 10.86
CA LEU A 363 8.23 -20.21 11.72
C LEU A 363 7.91 -20.40 13.21
N GLY A 364 7.31 -21.54 13.58
CA GLY A 364 7.03 -21.92 14.95
C GLY A 364 5.53 -21.91 15.28
N ASP A 365 5.18 -21.34 16.44
CA ASP A 365 3.84 -21.47 17.02
C ASP A 365 2.73 -20.97 16.07
N PRO A 366 1.79 -21.85 15.64
CA PRO A 366 0.76 -21.50 14.66
C PRO A 366 -0.17 -20.39 15.10
N PHE A 367 -0.31 -20.16 16.41
CA PHE A 367 -1.09 -19.03 16.91
C PHE A 367 -0.51 -17.67 16.46
N TYR A 368 0.81 -17.61 16.24
CA TYR A 368 1.54 -16.41 15.86
C TYR A 368 1.93 -16.37 14.38
N TYR A 369 2.08 -17.53 13.75
CA TYR A 369 2.62 -17.65 12.40
C TYR A 369 1.75 -18.48 11.44
N GLY A 370 0.62 -19.05 11.88
CA GLY A 370 -0.11 -20.02 11.07
C GLY A 370 0.79 -21.17 10.65
N HIS A 371 0.81 -21.48 9.35
CA HIS A 371 1.72 -22.45 8.75
C HIS A 371 3.09 -21.87 8.37
N GLY A 372 3.34 -20.58 8.64
CA GLY A 372 4.58 -19.89 8.33
C GLY A 372 4.51 -19.08 7.03
N VAL A 373 5.66 -18.71 6.48
CA VAL A 373 5.73 -17.83 5.30
C VAL A 373 5.52 -18.63 4.02
N ILE A 374 4.62 -18.16 3.16
CA ILE A 374 4.37 -18.82 1.86
C ILE A 374 5.66 -18.97 1.03
N ASN A 375 5.81 -20.12 0.38
CA ASN A 375 6.93 -20.42 -0.51
C ASN A 375 6.37 -20.87 -1.86
N VAL A 376 6.41 -19.96 -2.84
CA VAL A 376 5.87 -20.14 -4.19
C VAL A 376 6.62 -21.23 -4.94
N GLU A 377 7.95 -21.31 -4.82
CA GLU A 377 8.75 -22.34 -5.49
C GLU A 377 8.28 -23.74 -5.09
N SER A 378 8.14 -23.99 -3.79
CA SER A 378 7.64 -25.26 -3.27
C SER A 378 6.16 -25.48 -3.64
N ALA A 379 5.32 -24.44 -3.59
CA ALA A 379 3.90 -24.55 -3.94
C ALA A 379 3.68 -24.94 -5.41
N LEU A 380 4.61 -24.55 -6.29
CA LEU A 380 4.57 -24.87 -7.72
C LEU A 380 5.14 -26.25 -8.07
N GLN A 381 5.74 -26.99 -7.15
CA GLN A 381 6.10 -28.40 -7.36
C GLN A 381 4.87 -29.30 -7.19
#